data_AF-A0A9D4VMD6-F1
#
_entry.id   AF-A0A9D4VMD6-F1
#
_cell.length_a   1.000
_cell.length_b   1.000
_cell.length_c   1.000
_cell.angle_alpha   90.00
_cell.angle_beta   90.00
_cell.angle_gamma   90.00
#
_symmetry.space_group_name_H-M   'P 1'
#
loop_
_entity.id
_entity.type
_entity.pdbx_description
1 polymer ?
#
loop_
_entity_poly.entity_id
_entity_poly.type
_entity_poly.pdbx_seq_one_letter_code
_entity_poly.pdbx_strand_id
1 'polypeptide(L)'
;MAFSLRTKTFTFTEGESPLQSFNEIHYLDQWQRGIYYTLCAAYATVSFIALIQLVRIQMRVPEYGWTTQKVFHLMNFLVNGVRAVIFGLYENVFAIKPKAFEQVLMEVPGLLFFSTYTLLVLFWAEIYHQARSEPAQKLRPAYFSINGVIYFIQICLWIYMSASKNATGFGAAKLFLAVISFCASLGFLLYGGRLFFLLRRFPIESRGRQKKLYEVGSVTSICCTCFLIRCALLAVSAFNKEADLDVLDHPILNLMYYLLVEIVPSALVLFILRKLPPKRVSDQYHPIR
;
A
#
# COMPACT_ATOMS: atom_id res chain seq x y z
N MET A 1 24.21 28.97 36.51
CA MET A 1 23.99 28.21 35.25
C MET A 1 24.79 26.92 35.34
N ALA A 2 24.13 25.80 35.63
CA ALA A 2 24.75 24.48 35.68
C ALA A 2 23.99 23.57 34.70
N PHE A 3 24.72 23.09 33.69
CA PHE A 3 24.21 22.23 32.63
C PHE A 3 24.20 20.79 33.15
N SER A 4 23.02 20.25 33.43
CA SER A 4 22.85 18.84 33.84
C SER A 4 22.87 17.96 32.59
N LEU A 5 24.04 17.39 32.28
CA LEU A 5 24.17 16.26 31.37
C LEU A 5 23.72 15.00 32.11
N ARG A 6 22.51 14.53 31.78
CA ARG A 6 21.98 13.25 32.25
C ARG A 6 22.73 12.11 31.55
N THR A 7 23.89 11.73 32.07
CA THR A 7 24.56 10.48 31.72
C THR A 7 23.65 9.31 32.11
N LYS A 8 23.21 8.52 31.13
CA LYS A 8 22.65 7.19 31.38
C LYS A 8 23.78 6.34 31.96
N THR A 9 23.73 6.07 33.26
CA THR A 9 24.62 5.13 33.92
C THR A 9 24.35 3.74 33.36
N PHE A 10 25.24 3.24 32.50
CA PHE A 10 25.26 1.84 32.08
C PHE A 10 25.74 1.03 33.29
N THR A 11 24.82 0.29 33.90
CA THR A 11 25.18 -0.78 34.85
C THR A 11 25.85 -1.87 34.06
N PHE A 12 27.18 -1.92 34.10
CA PHE A 12 27.97 -3.06 33.66
C PHE A 12 27.67 -4.23 34.59
N THR A 13 26.94 -5.22 34.09
CA THR A 13 26.90 -6.57 34.66
C THR A 13 28.31 -7.14 34.58
N GLU A 14 28.89 -7.58 35.70
CA GLU A 14 30.20 -8.23 35.75
C GLU A 14 30.18 -9.50 34.88
N GLY A 15 30.73 -9.42 33.66
CA GLY A 15 30.88 -10.58 32.77
C GLY A 15 30.94 -10.26 31.28
N GLU A 16 30.45 -9.11 30.81
CA GLU A 16 30.45 -8.78 29.39
C GLU A 16 31.71 -8.01 28.97
N SER A 17 32.51 -8.61 28.07
CA SER A 17 33.68 -7.93 27.52
C SER A 17 33.26 -6.79 26.58
N PRO A 18 33.93 -5.62 26.59
CA PRO A 18 33.64 -4.51 25.70
C PRO A 18 33.65 -4.89 24.21
N LEU A 19 34.47 -5.88 23.86
CA LEU A 19 34.60 -6.45 22.52
C LEU A 19 33.34 -7.23 22.11
N GLN A 20 32.70 -7.92 23.04
CA GLN A 20 31.43 -8.61 22.80
C GLN A 20 30.29 -7.61 22.58
N SER A 21 30.19 -6.56 23.40
CA SER A 21 29.21 -5.48 23.21
C SER A 21 29.41 -4.75 21.87
N PHE A 22 30.65 -4.44 21.49
CA PHE A 22 30.95 -3.81 20.20
C PHE A 22 30.57 -4.71 19.00
N ASN A 23 30.87 -6.01 19.09
CA ASN A 23 30.52 -6.98 18.05
C ASN A 23 29.00 -7.14 17.91
N GLU A 24 28.25 -7.14 19.02
CA GLU A 24 26.78 -7.18 18.99
C GLU A 24 26.17 -5.94 18.35
N ILE A 25 26.68 -4.74 18.66
CA ILE A 25 26.21 -3.49 18.05
C ILE A 25 26.48 -3.49 16.53
N HIS A 26 27.67 -3.90 16.11
CA HIS A 26 28.01 -3.97 14.68
C HIS A 26 27.19 -5.04 13.95
N TYR A 27 26.91 -6.17 14.60
CA TYR A 27 26.03 -7.20 14.06
C TYR A 27 24.60 -6.67 13.88
N LEU A 28 24.04 -6.00 14.89
CA LEU A 28 22.69 -5.45 14.83
C LEU A 28 22.53 -4.41 13.70
N ASP A 29 23.51 -3.52 13.55
CA ASP A 29 23.57 -2.53 12.47
C ASP A 29 23.60 -3.17 11.08
N GLN A 30 24.43 -4.20 10.90
CA GLN A 30 24.54 -4.93 9.64
C GLN A 30 23.22 -5.63 9.25
N TRP A 31 22.52 -6.23 10.22
CA TRP A 31 21.23 -6.88 9.99
C TRP A 31 20.14 -5.89 9.62
N GLN A 32 20.07 -4.78 10.35
CA GLN A 32 19.11 -3.71 10.09
C GLN A 32 19.30 -3.13 8.68
N ARG A 33 20.54 -2.87 8.29
CA ARG A 33 20.91 -2.47 6.93
C ARG A 33 20.47 -3.50 5.89
N GLY A 34 20.71 -4.79 6.16
CA GLY A 34 20.29 -5.89 5.29
C GLY A 34 18.78 -5.91 5.06
N ILE A 35 17.99 -5.67 6.12
CA ILE A 35 16.52 -5.65 6.06
C ILE A 35 16.02 -4.51 5.18
N TYR A 36 16.49 -3.28 5.39
CA TYR A 36 16.02 -2.13 4.62
C TYR A 36 16.42 -2.20 3.15
N TYR A 37 17.63 -2.66 2.82
CA TYR A 37 18.00 -2.89 1.42
C TYR A 37 17.22 -4.04 0.77
N THR A 38 16.87 -5.07 1.54
CA THR A 38 15.98 -6.15 1.05
C THR A 38 14.59 -5.60 0.73
N LEU A 39 14.02 -4.78 1.62
CA LEU A 39 12.75 -4.09 1.37
C LEU A 39 12.85 -3.20 0.13
N CYS A 40 13.90 -2.37 0.03
CA CYS A 40 14.16 -1.54 -1.13
C CYS A 40 14.17 -2.35 -2.44
N ALA A 41 14.93 -3.44 -2.49
CA ALA A 41 15.01 -4.30 -3.67
C ALA A 41 13.65 -4.94 -4.03
N ALA A 42 12.89 -5.38 -3.03
CA ALA A 42 11.57 -5.96 -3.23
C ALA A 42 10.58 -4.94 -3.80
N TYR A 43 10.50 -3.74 -3.22
CA TYR A 43 9.66 -2.66 -3.74
C TYR A 43 10.08 -2.19 -5.13
N ALA A 44 11.38 -2.05 -5.38
CA ALA A 44 11.90 -1.70 -6.70
C ALA A 44 11.50 -2.74 -7.75
N THR A 45 11.55 -4.02 -7.39
CA THR A 45 11.11 -5.12 -8.27
C THR A 45 9.62 -5.02 -8.60
N VAL A 46 8.76 -4.82 -7.59
CA VAL A 46 7.31 -4.65 -7.80
C VAL A 46 7.01 -3.41 -8.65
N SER A 47 7.69 -2.29 -8.37
CA SER A 47 7.57 -1.04 -9.13
C SER A 47 7.94 -1.26 -10.60
N PHE A 48 9.07 -1.92 -10.86
CA PHE A 48 9.52 -2.22 -12.21
C PHE A 48 8.56 -3.15 -12.97
N ILE A 49 8.00 -4.16 -12.31
CA ILE A 49 6.97 -5.03 -12.89
C ILE A 49 5.73 -4.22 -13.28
N ALA A 50 5.27 -3.32 -12.40
CA ALA A 50 4.11 -2.47 -12.68
C ALA A 50 4.37 -1.54 -13.89
N LEU A 51 5.58 -0.99 -14.00
CA LEU A 51 5.99 -0.17 -15.14
C LEU A 51 6.00 -0.98 -16.45
N ILE A 52 6.58 -2.18 -16.44
CA ILE A 52 6.57 -3.07 -17.61
C ILE A 52 5.13 -3.38 -18.03
N GLN A 53 4.25 -3.67 -17.07
CA GLN A 53 2.83 -3.93 -17.37
C GLN A 53 2.15 -2.70 -17.98
N LEU A 54 2.39 -1.50 -17.44
CA LEU A 54 1.88 -0.25 -17.99
C LEU A 54 2.32 -0.03 -19.44
N VAL A 55 3.63 -0.14 -19.71
CA VAL A 55 4.20 0.03 -21.05
C VAL A 55 3.61 -0.99 -22.02
N ARG A 56 3.52 -2.26 -21.62
CA ARG A 56 2.92 -3.32 -22.44
C ARG A 56 1.45 -3.04 -22.77
N ILE A 57 0.67 -2.51 -21.82
CA ILE A 57 -0.73 -2.13 -22.07
C ILE A 57 -0.79 -0.93 -23.01
N GLN A 58 0.03 0.11 -22.80
CA GLN A 58 0.06 1.29 -23.65
C GLN A 58 0.43 0.95 -25.10
N MET A 59 1.42 0.07 -25.31
CA MET A 59 1.80 -0.39 -26.65
C MET A 59 0.78 -1.34 -27.28
N ARG A 60 0.03 -2.09 -26.47
CA ARG A 60 -0.97 -3.06 -26.96
C ARG A 60 -2.23 -2.38 -27.48
N VAL A 61 -2.66 -1.31 -26.81
CA VAL A 61 -3.90 -0.57 -27.06
C VAL A 61 -3.65 0.95 -26.90
N PRO A 62 -2.87 1.56 -27.80
CA PRO A 62 -2.60 3.00 -27.77
C PRO A 62 -3.85 3.86 -28.03
N GLU A 63 -4.81 3.33 -28.79
CA GLU A 63 -6.05 4.01 -29.18
C GLU A 63 -7.03 4.21 -28.01
N TYR A 64 -6.99 3.33 -27.02
CA TYR A 64 -7.70 3.53 -25.76
C TYR A 64 -6.83 4.45 -24.92
N GLY A 65 -7.29 5.65 -24.60
CA GLY A 65 -6.54 6.62 -23.79
C GLY A 65 -6.21 6.14 -22.36
N TRP A 66 -6.29 7.02 -21.36
CA TRP A 66 -6.03 6.64 -19.96
C TRP A 66 -7.19 5.86 -19.35
N THR A 67 -7.08 4.53 -19.36
CA THR A 67 -8.04 3.62 -18.72
C THR A 67 -7.72 3.42 -17.24
N THR A 68 -8.72 3.02 -16.44
CA THR A 68 -8.55 2.70 -15.01
C THR A 68 -7.45 1.67 -14.78
N GLN A 69 -7.27 0.71 -15.69
CA GLN A 69 -6.18 -0.27 -15.63
C GLN A 69 -4.80 0.40 -15.78
N LYS A 70 -4.62 1.29 -16.76
CA LYS A 70 -3.34 2.03 -16.94
C LYS A 70 -3.05 2.89 -15.71
N VAL A 71 -4.06 3.58 -15.17
CA VAL A 71 -3.93 4.37 -13.94
C VAL A 71 -3.53 3.49 -12.76
N PHE A 72 -4.15 2.31 -12.60
CA PHE A 72 -3.80 1.37 -11.52
C PHE A 72 -2.34 0.91 -11.58
N HIS A 73 -1.82 0.58 -12.77
CA HIS A 73 -0.40 0.21 -12.92
C HIS A 73 0.54 1.40 -12.72
N LEU A 74 0.17 2.60 -13.18
CA LEU A 74 0.93 3.83 -12.92
C LEU A 74 1.02 4.12 -11.42
N MET A 75 -0.11 4.06 -10.72
CA MET A 75 -0.15 4.28 -9.27
C MET A 75 0.67 3.22 -8.51
N ASN A 76 0.63 1.95 -8.95
CA ASN A 76 1.49 0.91 -8.39
C ASN A 76 2.98 1.18 -8.62
N PHE A 77 3.35 1.62 -9.82
CA PHE A 77 4.73 2.03 -10.12
C PHE A 77 5.18 3.14 -9.17
N LEU A 78 4.35 4.18 -9.00
CA LEU A 78 4.65 5.32 -8.14
C LEU A 78 4.73 4.93 -6.66
N VAL A 79 3.72 4.25 -6.11
CA VAL A 79 3.70 3.91 -4.67
C VAL A 79 4.87 3.01 -4.28
N ASN A 80 5.12 1.94 -5.06
CA ASN A 80 6.22 1.03 -4.80
C ASN A 80 7.58 1.70 -5.08
N GLY A 81 7.66 2.58 -6.09
CA GLY A 81 8.88 3.32 -6.41
C GLY A 81 9.27 4.29 -5.29
N VAL A 82 8.32 5.07 -4.79
CA VAL A 82 8.54 5.98 -3.65
C VAL A 82 8.97 5.18 -2.41
N ARG A 83 8.31 4.04 -2.13
CA ARG A 83 8.67 3.17 -1.00
C ARG A 83 10.09 2.61 -1.14
N ALA A 84 10.48 2.20 -2.35
CA ALA A 84 11.84 1.74 -2.64
C ALA A 84 12.88 2.83 -2.39
N VAL A 85 12.63 4.07 -2.85
CA VAL A 85 13.52 5.21 -2.62
C VAL A 85 13.66 5.51 -1.13
N ILE A 86 12.56 5.51 -0.38
CA ILE A 86 12.57 5.74 1.06
C ILE A 86 13.44 4.70 1.78
N PHE A 87 13.29 3.41 1.46
CA PHE A 87 14.12 2.36 2.08
C PHE A 87 15.55 2.33 1.56
N GLY A 88 15.81 2.70 0.31
CA GLY A 88 17.17 2.84 -0.21
C GLY A 88 17.92 4.00 0.44
N LEU A 89 17.20 5.02 0.91
CA LEU A 89 17.73 6.19 1.62
C LEU A 89 17.43 6.15 3.13
N TYR A 90 17.21 4.96 3.70
CA TYR A 90 16.69 4.84 5.07
C TYR A 90 17.54 5.60 6.11
N GLU A 91 18.87 5.55 6.03
CA GLU A 91 19.76 6.29 6.94
C GLU A 91 19.46 7.78 6.94
N ASN A 92 19.29 8.38 5.76
CA ASN A 92 18.96 9.79 5.62
C ASN A 92 17.55 10.08 6.12
N VAL A 93 16.58 9.21 5.82
CA VAL A 93 15.17 9.37 6.21
C VAL A 93 15.01 9.33 7.73
N PHE A 94 15.62 8.35 8.39
CA PHE A 94 15.56 8.20 9.84
C PHE A 94 16.46 9.20 10.60
N ALA A 95 17.38 9.87 9.90
CA ALA A 95 18.16 10.97 10.46
C ALA A 95 17.42 12.33 10.42
N ILE A 96 16.26 12.43 9.75
CA ILE A 96 15.56 13.70 9.59
C ILE A 96 15.07 14.23 10.94
N LYS A 97 15.44 15.48 11.25
CA LYS A 97 14.80 16.27 12.29
C LYS A 97 14.01 17.40 11.64
N PRO A 98 12.74 17.64 12.03
CA PRO A 98 11.98 17.01 13.12
C PRO A 98 11.37 15.63 12.78
N LYS A 99 11.15 14.78 13.79
CA LYS A 99 10.53 13.44 13.66
C LYS A 99 9.15 13.43 13.00
N ALA A 100 8.42 14.55 13.06
CA ALA A 100 7.15 14.66 12.35
C ALA A 100 7.32 14.51 10.82
N PHE A 101 8.44 15.00 10.26
CA PHE A 101 8.71 14.88 8.83
C PHE A 101 9.09 13.46 8.41
N GLU A 102 9.88 12.78 9.24
CA GLU A 102 10.14 11.33 9.10
C GLU A 102 8.83 10.54 9.03
N GLN A 103 7.91 10.78 9.97
CA GLN A 103 6.59 10.16 9.99
C GLN A 103 5.77 10.45 8.72
N VAL A 104 5.72 11.71 8.28
CA VAL A 104 5.03 12.11 7.05
C VAL A 104 5.57 11.32 5.85
N LEU A 105 6.89 11.24 5.72
CA LEU A 105 7.52 10.54 4.61
C LEU A 105 7.19 9.04 4.61
N MET A 106 7.10 8.43 5.80
CA MET A 106 6.70 7.03 5.97
C MET A 106 5.20 6.79 5.74
N GLU A 107 4.34 7.76 6.01
CA GLU A 107 2.89 7.62 5.85
C GLU A 107 2.39 7.92 4.42
N VAL A 108 3.05 8.80 3.67
CA VAL A 108 2.68 9.17 2.29
C VAL A 108 2.49 7.95 1.37
N PRO A 109 3.43 6.99 1.29
CA PRO A 109 3.23 5.78 0.48
C PRO A 109 2.04 4.94 0.95
N GLY A 110 1.73 4.97 2.26
CA GLY A 110 0.55 4.31 2.80
C GLY A 110 -0.77 4.88 2.30
N LEU A 111 -0.86 6.22 2.21
CA LEU A 111 -2.01 6.90 1.60
C LEU A 111 -2.12 6.61 0.10
N LEU A 112 -0.99 6.66 -0.62
CA LEU A 112 -0.95 6.33 -2.04
C LEU A 112 -1.38 4.88 -2.27
N PHE A 113 -0.98 3.96 -1.40
CA PHE A 113 -1.41 2.56 -1.43
C PHE A 113 -2.93 2.46 -1.25
N PHE A 114 -3.50 3.13 -0.25
CA PHE A 114 -4.96 3.21 -0.08
C PHE A 114 -5.66 3.69 -1.36
N SER A 115 -5.21 4.80 -1.95
CA SER A 115 -5.80 5.35 -3.18
C SER A 115 -5.68 4.39 -4.36
N THR A 116 -4.52 3.72 -4.50
CA THR A 116 -4.23 2.77 -5.57
C THR A 116 -5.19 1.59 -5.52
N TYR A 117 -5.44 1.04 -4.33
CA TYR A 117 -6.28 -0.15 -4.19
C TYR A 117 -7.77 0.18 -4.15
N THR A 118 -8.17 1.32 -3.59
CA THR A 118 -9.56 1.76 -3.68
C THR A 118 -9.97 2.13 -5.11
N LEU A 119 -9.02 2.37 -6.02
CA LEU A 119 -9.29 2.44 -7.46
C LEU A 119 -9.83 1.12 -8.01
N LEU A 120 -9.40 -0.04 -7.48
CA LEU A 120 -9.98 -1.34 -7.85
C LEU A 120 -11.42 -1.48 -7.34
N VAL A 121 -11.69 -0.97 -6.13
CA VAL A 121 -13.06 -0.92 -5.60
C VAL A 121 -13.96 -0.08 -6.50
N LEU A 122 -13.49 1.11 -6.91
CA LEU A 122 -14.17 1.95 -7.90
C LEU A 122 -14.39 1.17 -9.21
N PHE A 123 -13.35 0.53 -9.74
CA PHE A 123 -13.44 -0.24 -10.98
C PHE A 123 -14.48 -1.37 -10.90
N TRP A 124 -14.54 -2.09 -9.78
CA TRP A 124 -15.54 -3.14 -9.58
C TRP A 124 -16.95 -2.58 -9.36
N ALA A 125 -17.07 -1.45 -8.68
CA ALA A 125 -18.34 -0.74 -8.55
C ALA A 125 -18.88 -0.31 -9.92
N GLU A 126 -18.01 0.20 -10.81
CA GLU A 126 -18.38 0.55 -12.19
C GLU A 126 -18.90 -0.68 -12.95
N ILE A 127 -18.18 -1.80 -12.91
CA ILE A 127 -18.61 -3.05 -13.58
C ILE A 127 -19.95 -3.53 -13.01
N TYR A 128 -20.11 -3.49 -11.69
CA TYR A 128 -21.33 -3.94 -11.01
C TYR A 128 -22.53 -3.08 -11.43
N HIS A 129 -22.40 -1.75 -11.40
CA HIS A 129 -23.47 -0.83 -11.82
C HIS A 129 -23.80 -0.99 -13.30
N GLN A 130 -22.79 -1.11 -14.17
CA GLN A 130 -22.99 -1.34 -15.61
C GLN A 130 -23.77 -2.63 -15.87
N ALA A 131 -23.44 -3.73 -15.20
CA ALA A 131 -24.14 -4.99 -15.35
C ALA A 131 -25.57 -4.98 -14.79
N ARG A 132 -25.90 -4.01 -13.93
CA ARG A 132 -27.23 -3.77 -13.38
C ARG A 132 -28.02 -2.71 -14.16
N SER A 133 -27.43 -2.10 -15.18
CA SER A 133 -27.98 -0.92 -15.87
C SER A 133 -28.29 0.24 -14.91
N GLU A 134 -27.53 0.33 -13.81
CA GLU A 134 -27.64 1.40 -12.83
C GLU A 134 -26.66 2.54 -13.17
N PRO A 135 -27.01 3.81 -12.90
CA PRO A 135 -26.15 4.94 -13.21
C PRO A 135 -24.83 4.88 -12.41
N ALA A 136 -23.70 4.98 -13.11
CA ALA A 136 -22.34 4.93 -12.55
C ALA A 136 -21.61 6.29 -12.54
N GLN A 137 -22.25 7.35 -13.04
CA GLN A 137 -21.63 8.66 -13.26
C GLN A 137 -21.06 9.30 -11.99
N LYS A 138 -21.69 9.02 -10.83
CA LYS A 138 -21.29 9.58 -9.53
C LYS A 138 -20.12 8.83 -8.88
N LEU A 139 -19.75 7.65 -9.36
CA LEU A 139 -18.73 6.80 -8.70
C LEU A 139 -17.33 7.41 -8.79
N ARG A 140 -16.91 7.92 -9.97
CA ARG A 140 -15.59 8.56 -10.12
C ARG A 140 -15.46 9.84 -9.30
N PRO A 141 -16.41 10.81 -9.38
CA PRO A 141 -16.37 11.99 -8.51
C PRO A 141 -16.34 11.62 -7.02
N ALA A 142 -17.10 10.62 -6.60
CA ALA A 142 -17.08 10.16 -5.21
C ALA A 142 -15.69 9.63 -4.81
N TYR A 143 -15.04 8.81 -5.64
CA TYR A 143 -13.67 8.34 -5.38
C TYR A 143 -12.69 9.50 -5.20
N PHE A 144 -12.69 10.48 -6.11
CA PHE A 144 -11.81 11.65 -6.00
C PHE A 144 -12.14 12.51 -4.78
N SER A 145 -13.42 12.72 -4.48
CA SER A 145 -13.86 13.48 -3.31
C SER A 145 -13.46 12.80 -2.00
N ILE A 146 -13.64 11.47 -1.89
CA ILE A 146 -13.26 10.70 -0.70
C ILE A 146 -11.75 10.75 -0.50
N ASN A 147 -10.95 10.53 -1.55
CA ASN A 147 -9.49 10.66 -1.45
C ASN A 147 -9.08 12.08 -1.07
N GLY A 148 -9.69 13.10 -1.67
CA GLY A 148 -9.42 14.50 -1.32
C GLY A 148 -9.67 14.81 0.16
N VAL A 149 -10.81 14.35 0.71
CA VAL A 149 -11.14 14.50 2.13
C VAL A 149 -10.14 13.75 3.02
N ILE A 150 -9.79 12.50 2.68
CA ILE A 150 -8.82 11.72 3.45
C ILE A 150 -7.45 12.39 3.50
N TYR A 151 -6.96 12.86 2.35
CA TYR A 151 -5.67 13.52 2.26
C TYR A 151 -5.68 14.85 3.01
N PHE A 152 -6.77 15.61 2.91
CA PHE A 152 -6.93 16.85 3.65
C PHE A 152 -6.87 16.62 5.16
N ILE A 153 -7.66 15.68 5.69
CA ILE A 153 -7.66 15.34 7.12
C ILE A 153 -6.26 14.87 7.57
N GLN A 154 -5.60 14.04 6.78
CA GLN A 154 -4.27 13.54 7.09
C GLN A 154 -3.23 14.67 7.14
N ILE A 155 -3.27 15.62 6.19
CA ILE A 155 -2.40 16.79 6.20
C ILE A 155 -2.66 17.65 7.44
N CYS A 156 -3.93 17.85 7.82
CA CYS A 156 -4.27 18.55 9.07
C CYS A 156 -3.70 17.84 10.30
N LEU A 157 -3.77 16.50 10.36
CA LEU A 157 -3.18 15.71 11.45
C LEU A 157 -1.65 15.84 11.49
N TRP A 158 -0.99 15.85 10.33
CA TRP A 158 0.46 16.06 10.25
C TRP A 158 0.88 17.45 10.71
N ILE A 159 0.14 18.49 10.33
CA ILE A 159 0.38 19.86 10.78
C ILE A 159 0.17 19.95 12.31
N TYR A 160 -0.94 19.38 12.81
CA TYR A 160 -1.22 19.34 14.24
C TYR A 160 -0.12 18.63 15.02
N MET A 161 0.32 17.46 14.56
CA MET A 161 1.44 16.71 15.14
C MET A 161 2.76 17.47 15.10
N SER A 162 3.01 18.24 14.03
CA SER A 162 4.23 19.03 13.89
C SER A 162 4.24 20.25 14.83
N ALA A 163 3.07 20.85 15.09
CA ALA A 163 2.92 22.01 15.96
C ALA A 163 2.79 21.63 17.46
N SER A 164 2.07 20.54 17.73
CA SER A 164 1.81 20.03 19.08
C SER A 164 2.95 19.10 19.47
N LYS A 165 3.81 19.52 20.41
CA LYS A 165 4.86 18.64 20.98
C LYS A 165 4.30 17.44 21.78
N ASN A 166 2.99 17.20 21.73
CA ASN A 166 2.31 16.16 22.48
C ASN A 166 2.25 14.85 21.67
N ALA A 167 2.48 13.73 22.37
CA ALA A 167 2.43 12.38 21.78
C ALA A 167 1.04 11.99 21.23
N THR A 168 -0.02 12.74 21.57
CA THR A 168 -1.39 12.49 21.11
C THR A 168 -1.56 12.65 19.59
N GLY A 169 -0.78 13.53 18.95
CA GLY A 169 -0.85 13.76 17.51
C GLY A 169 -0.45 12.52 16.69
N PHE A 170 0.61 11.82 17.11
CA PHE A 170 1.09 10.59 16.45
C PHE A 170 0.06 9.47 16.53
N GLY A 171 -0.54 9.26 17.72
CA GLY A 171 -1.59 8.26 17.90
C GLY A 171 -2.84 8.55 17.07
N ALA A 172 -3.24 9.82 16.97
CA ALA A 172 -4.39 10.24 16.16
C ALA A 172 -4.18 9.99 14.66
N ALA A 173 -2.99 10.30 14.12
CA ALA A 173 -2.63 10.01 12.73
C ALA A 173 -2.72 8.52 12.42
N LYS A 174 -2.12 7.66 13.27
CA LYS A 174 -2.17 6.21 13.11
C LYS A 174 -3.59 5.64 13.21
N LEU A 175 -4.38 6.13 14.17
CA LEU A 175 -5.76 5.69 14.32
C LEU A 175 -6.62 6.09 13.10
N PHE A 176 -6.40 7.27 12.55
CA PHE A 176 -7.07 7.68 11.32
C PHE A 176 -6.68 6.77 10.14
N LEU A 177 -5.40 6.44 9.98
CA LEU A 177 -4.94 5.48 8.98
C LEU A 177 -5.53 4.07 9.19
N ALA A 178 -5.73 3.66 10.44
CA ALA A 178 -6.41 2.40 10.77
C ALA A 178 -7.88 2.42 10.32
N VAL A 179 -8.61 3.50 10.62
CA VAL A 179 -10.01 3.68 10.22
C VAL A 179 -10.17 3.65 8.69
N ILE A 180 -9.35 4.39 7.94
CA ILE A 180 -9.45 4.36 6.47
C ILE A 180 -9.08 2.97 5.91
N SER A 181 -8.14 2.25 6.54
CA SER A 181 -7.81 0.87 6.15
C SER A 181 -9.00 -0.07 6.37
N PHE A 182 -9.71 0.07 7.50
CA PHE A 182 -10.94 -0.67 7.74
C PHE A 182 -12.02 -0.35 6.70
N CYS A 183 -12.22 0.93 6.37
CA CYS A 183 -13.15 1.35 5.32
C CYS A 183 -12.77 0.79 3.94
N ALA A 184 -11.49 0.74 3.59
CA ALA A 184 -11.02 0.10 2.35
C ALA A 184 -11.38 -1.39 2.32
N SER A 185 -11.13 -2.11 3.42
CA SER A 185 -11.50 -3.52 3.56
C SER A 185 -13.00 -3.74 3.34
N LEU A 186 -13.85 -2.91 3.96
CA LEU A 186 -15.30 -2.94 3.72
C LEU A 186 -15.65 -2.66 2.25
N GLY A 187 -14.96 -1.71 1.61
CA GLY A 187 -15.14 -1.44 0.19
C GLY A 187 -14.85 -2.66 -0.70
N PHE A 188 -13.76 -3.38 -0.43
CA PHE A 188 -13.43 -4.64 -1.10
C PHE A 188 -14.49 -5.72 -0.85
N LEU A 189 -14.92 -5.93 0.40
CA LEU A 189 -15.97 -6.91 0.73
C LEU A 189 -17.29 -6.58 0.04
N LEU A 190 -17.71 -5.31 0.05
CA LEU A 190 -18.99 -4.90 -0.52
C LEU A 190 -18.99 -4.99 -2.04
N TYR A 191 -18.09 -4.28 -2.74
CA TYR A 191 -18.12 -4.25 -4.21
C TYR A 191 -17.46 -5.47 -4.85
N GLY A 192 -16.38 -5.99 -4.27
CA GLY A 192 -15.76 -7.24 -4.70
C GLY A 192 -16.68 -8.43 -4.47
N GLY A 193 -17.30 -8.52 -3.29
CA GLY A 193 -18.30 -9.54 -2.98
C GLY A 193 -19.54 -9.46 -3.86
N ARG A 194 -20.14 -8.27 -4.04
CA ARG A 194 -21.28 -8.07 -4.94
C ARG A 194 -20.96 -8.48 -6.37
N LEU A 195 -19.79 -8.10 -6.90
CA LEU A 195 -19.36 -8.48 -8.24
C LEU A 195 -19.11 -9.99 -8.34
N PHE A 196 -18.50 -10.61 -7.32
CA PHE A 196 -18.29 -12.06 -7.27
C PHE A 196 -19.62 -12.83 -7.33
N PHE A 197 -20.60 -12.45 -6.51
CA PHE A 197 -21.93 -13.09 -6.54
C PHE A 197 -22.66 -12.85 -7.86
N LEU A 198 -22.56 -11.66 -8.44
CA LEU A 198 -23.13 -11.36 -9.75
C LEU A 198 -22.53 -12.26 -10.83
N LEU A 199 -21.20 -12.41 -10.85
CA LEU A 199 -20.50 -13.29 -11.79
C LEU A 199 -20.81 -14.77 -11.57
N ARG A 200 -21.23 -15.18 -10.38
CA ARG A 200 -21.62 -16.58 -10.08
C ARG A 200 -23.05 -16.91 -10.53
N ARG A 201 -23.94 -15.92 -10.70
CA ARG A 201 -25.37 -16.15 -10.97
C ARG A 201 -25.69 -16.69 -12.38
N PHE A 202 -24.97 -16.29 -13.43
CA PHE A 202 -25.25 -16.85 -14.76
C PHE A 202 -24.50 -18.18 -14.95
N PRO A 203 -25.05 -19.18 -15.65
CA PRO A 203 -24.42 -20.49 -15.84
C PRO A 203 -23.01 -20.32 -16.39
N ILE A 204 -22.04 -20.96 -15.74
CA ILE A 204 -20.61 -20.77 -16.02
C ILE A 204 -20.22 -21.70 -17.17
N GLU A 205 -20.65 -21.37 -18.38
CA GLU A 205 -20.46 -22.22 -19.56
C GLU A 205 -19.07 -22.04 -20.20
N SER A 206 -18.36 -20.93 -19.91
CA SER A 206 -17.06 -20.63 -20.53
C SER A 206 -15.88 -20.57 -19.55
N ARG A 207 -14.76 -21.20 -19.94
CA ARG A 207 -13.48 -21.17 -19.20
C ARG A 207 -12.98 -19.73 -18.94
N GLY A 208 -13.25 -18.81 -19.86
CA GLY A 208 -12.89 -17.40 -19.71
C GLY A 208 -13.60 -16.71 -18.54
N ARG A 209 -14.86 -17.08 -18.28
CA ARG A 209 -15.66 -16.50 -17.20
C ARG A 209 -15.32 -17.09 -15.82
N GLN A 210 -15.00 -18.39 -15.73
CA GLN A 210 -14.43 -18.99 -14.52
C GLN A 210 -13.17 -18.25 -14.07
N LYS A 211 -12.29 -17.97 -15.02
CA LYS A 211 -11.06 -17.23 -14.74
C LYS A 211 -11.34 -15.83 -14.20
N LYS A 212 -12.31 -15.09 -14.77
CA LYS A 212 -12.71 -13.77 -14.26
C LYS A 212 -13.30 -13.83 -12.86
N LEU A 213 -14.10 -14.85 -12.56
CA LEU A 213 -14.62 -15.06 -11.21
C LEU A 213 -13.48 -15.29 -10.19
N TYR A 214 -12.49 -16.11 -10.56
CA TYR A 214 -11.29 -16.33 -9.74
C TYR A 214 -10.48 -15.05 -9.55
N GLU A 215 -10.25 -14.28 -10.63
CA GLU A 215 -9.55 -12.99 -10.56
C GLU A 215 -10.22 -12.03 -9.55
N VAL A 216 -11.55 -11.85 -9.63
CA VAL A 216 -12.27 -10.97 -8.71
C VAL A 216 -12.25 -11.51 -7.28
N GLY A 217 -12.54 -12.80 -7.08
CA GLY A 217 -12.58 -13.43 -5.75
C GLY A 217 -11.22 -13.38 -5.04
N SER A 218 -10.14 -13.74 -5.74
CA SER A 218 -8.79 -13.74 -5.19
C SER A 218 -8.31 -12.33 -4.85
N VAL A 219 -8.46 -11.35 -5.76
CA VAL A 219 -8.07 -9.96 -5.47
C VAL A 219 -8.90 -9.40 -4.32
N THR A 220 -10.19 -9.72 -4.23
CA THR A 220 -11.05 -9.27 -3.13
C THR A 220 -10.54 -9.81 -1.80
N SER A 221 -10.27 -11.11 -1.72
CA SER A 221 -9.78 -11.73 -0.49
C SER A 221 -8.41 -11.20 -0.09
N ILE A 222 -7.47 -11.08 -1.03
CA ILE A 222 -6.11 -10.58 -0.75
C ILE A 222 -6.17 -9.15 -0.20
N CYS A 223 -6.88 -8.26 -0.89
CA CYS A 223 -6.96 -6.85 -0.48
C CYS A 223 -7.75 -6.67 0.82
N CYS A 224 -8.86 -7.39 0.99
CA CYS A 224 -9.64 -7.36 2.24
C CYS A 224 -8.76 -7.78 3.43
N THR A 225 -8.11 -8.94 3.36
CA THR A 225 -7.24 -9.44 4.43
C THR A 225 -6.07 -8.49 4.68
N CYS A 226 -5.41 -8.02 3.63
CA CYS A 226 -4.34 -7.03 3.70
C CYS A 226 -4.75 -5.77 4.47
N PHE A 227 -5.86 -5.14 4.10
CA PHE A 227 -6.33 -3.92 4.77
C PHE A 227 -6.85 -4.16 6.19
N LEU A 228 -7.39 -5.35 6.50
CA LEU A 228 -7.73 -5.72 7.88
C LEU A 228 -6.49 -5.87 8.75
N ILE A 229 -5.45 -6.55 8.26
CA ILE A 229 -4.17 -6.66 8.98
C ILE A 229 -3.57 -5.26 9.18
N ARG A 230 -3.58 -4.42 8.14
CA ARG A 230 -3.13 -3.02 8.23
C ARG A 230 -3.87 -2.24 9.31
N CYS A 231 -5.21 -2.34 9.33
CA CYS A 231 -6.04 -1.71 10.35
C CYS A 231 -5.65 -2.17 11.76
N ALA A 232 -5.53 -3.47 11.98
CA ALA A 232 -5.21 -4.03 13.29
C ALA A 232 -3.83 -3.57 13.77
N LEU A 233 -2.80 -3.66 12.90
CA LEU A 233 -1.43 -3.27 13.26
C LEU A 233 -1.30 -1.77 13.52
N LEU A 234 -1.95 -0.91 12.72
CA LEU A 234 -1.97 0.53 12.97
C LEU A 234 -2.72 0.90 14.25
N ALA A 235 -3.83 0.22 14.55
CA ALA A 235 -4.56 0.43 15.80
C ALA A 235 -3.70 0.02 17.01
N VAL A 236 -3.04 -1.15 16.95
CA VAL A 236 -2.12 -1.59 18.01
C VAL A 236 -0.96 -0.61 18.17
N SER A 237 -0.35 -0.16 17.07
CA SER A 237 0.74 0.83 17.05
C SER A 237 0.33 2.21 17.59
N ALA A 238 -0.96 2.55 17.53
CA ALA A 238 -1.47 3.81 18.10
C ALA A 238 -1.53 3.77 19.64
N PHE A 239 -1.69 2.59 20.24
CA PHE A 239 -1.82 2.42 21.69
C PHE A 239 -0.59 1.82 22.36
N ASN A 240 0.29 1.14 21.61
CA ASN A 240 1.49 0.50 22.13
C ASN A 240 2.75 1.00 21.42
N LYS A 241 3.67 1.60 22.20
CA LYS A 241 4.96 2.12 21.70
C LYS A 241 5.95 1.01 21.33
N GLU A 242 5.83 -0.19 21.88
CA GLU A 242 6.68 -1.33 21.53
C GLU A 242 6.25 -2.00 20.21
N ALA A 243 5.05 -1.66 19.73
CA ALA A 243 4.54 -2.07 18.43
C ALA A 243 4.58 -0.89 17.43
N ASP A 244 5.49 0.05 17.64
CA ASP A 244 5.65 1.18 16.73
C ASP A 244 6.15 0.68 15.37
N LEU A 245 5.38 1.00 14.33
CA LEU A 245 5.75 0.72 12.95
C LEU A 245 6.56 1.91 12.45
N ASP A 246 7.46 1.67 11.50
CA ASP A 246 8.26 2.74 10.88
C ASP A 246 9.28 3.36 11.83
N VAL A 247 9.82 2.53 12.73
CA VAL A 247 10.91 2.90 13.63
C VAL A 247 12.09 1.96 13.45
N LEU A 248 13.32 2.50 13.48
CA LEU A 248 14.58 1.73 13.39
C LEU A 248 14.68 0.60 14.42
N ASP A 249 14.09 0.77 15.59
CA ASP A 249 14.22 -0.13 16.75
C ASP A 249 13.50 -1.48 16.57
N HIS A 250 12.62 -1.62 15.58
CA HIS A 250 11.84 -2.84 15.33
C HIS A 250 11.96 -3.34 13.88
N PRO A 251 13.17 -3.69 13.40
CA PRO A 251 13.40 -3.98 11.99
C PRO A 251 12.69 -5.25 11.51
N ILE A 252 12.55 -6.27 12.37
CA ILE A 252 11.81 -7.50 12.03
C ILE A 252 10.30 -7.21 11.93
N LEU A 253 9.75 -6.40 12.83
CA LEU A 253 8.33 -6.02 12.79
C LEU A 253 8.04 -5.21 11.52
N ASN A 254 8.91 -4.26 11.16
CA ASN A 254 8.83 -3.51 9.92
C ASN A 254 8.89 -4.44 8.71
N LEU A 255 9.86 -5.36 8.66
CA LEU A 255 9.97 -6.33 7.57
C LEU A 255 8.68 -7.12 7.38
N MET A 256 8.14 -7.67 8.47
CA MET A 256 6.90 -8.46 8.45
C MET A 256 5.70 -7.62 8.01
N TYR A 257 5.57 -6.41 8.54
CA TYR A 257 4.51 -5.48 8.15
C TYR A 257 4.57 -5.18 6.65
N TYR A 258 5.73 -4.74 6.16
CA TYR A 258 5.90 -4.32 4.77
C TYR A 258 5.76 -5.46 3.78
N LEU A 259 6.28 -6.64 4.14
CA LEU A 259 6.16 -7.82 3.31
C LEU A 259 4.70 -8.28 3.20
N LEU A 260 4.00 -8.44 4.32
CA LEU A 260 2.66 -9.03 4.37
C LEU A 260 1.56 -8.06 3.92
N VAL A 261 1.70 -6.77 4.23
CA VAL A 261 0.64 -5.77 4.05
C VAL A 261 0.83 -4.94 2.80
N GLU A 262 2.03 -4.86 2.23
CA GLU A 262 2.27 -4.02 1.04
C GLU A 262 2.87 -4.82 -0.12
N ILE A 263 4.04 -5.45 0.04
CA ILE A 263 4.77 -6.10 -1.05
C ILE A 263 4.02 -7.32 -1.60
N VAL A 264 3.70 -8.30 -0.75
CA VAL A 264 3.04 -9.54 -1.18
C VAL A 264 1.67 -9.27 -1.81
N PRO A 265 0.79 -8.45 -1.20
CA PRO A 265 -0.48 -8.06 -1.84
C PRO A 265 -0.27 -7.36 -3.19
N SER A 266 0.73 -6.48 -3.33
CA SER A 266 1.07 -5.82 -4.60
C SER A 266 1.51 -6.78 -5.68
N ALA A 267 2.46 -7.66 -5.36
CA ALA A 267 2.95 -8.65 -6.30
C ALA A 267 1.83 -9.59 -6.76
N LEU A 268 1.02 -10.11 -5.82
CA LEU A 268 -0.08 -11.01 -6.13
C LEU A 268 -1.16 -10.34 -6.98
N VAL A 269 -1.57 -9.12 -6.65
CA VAL A 269 -2.62 -8.41 -7.41
C VAL A 269 -2.14 -8.06 -8.81
N LEU A 270 -0.92 -7.56 -8.97
CA LEU A 270 -0.32 -7.31 -10.29
C LEU A 270 -0.18 -8.61 -11.10
N PHE A 271 0.14 -9.74 -10.44
CA PHE A 271 0.21 -11.04 -11.10
C PHE A 271 -1.16 -11.54 -11.56
N ILE A 272 -2.18 -11.43 -10.72
CA ILE A 272 -3.56 -11.85 -11.07
C ILE A 272 -4.10 -10.98 -12.22
N LEU A 273 -3.84 -9.67 -12.18
CA LEU A 273 -4.34 -8.69 -13.16
C LEU A 273 -3.42 -8.49 -14.37
N ARG A 274 -2.37 -9.30 -14.55
CA ARG A 274 -1.36 -9.16 -15.63
C ARG A 274 -1.89 -9.32 -17.05
N LYS A 275 -3.14 -9.75 -17.22
CA LYS A 275 -3.69 -10.08 -18.55
C LYS A 275 -3.93 -8.80 -19.35
N LEU A 276 -3.35 -8.76 -20.55
CA LEU A 276 -3.52 -7.65 -21.47
C LEU A 276 -4.94 -7.59 -22.05
N PRO A 277 -5.46 -6.39 -22.34
CA PRO A 277 -6.71 -6.25 -23.06
C PRO A 277 -6.62 -6.92 -24.45
N PRO A 278 -7.73 -7.50 -24.94
CA PRO A 278 -7.78 -8.09 -26.28
C PRO A 278 -7.51 -6.99 -27.32
N LYS A 279 -6.74 -7.32 -28.37
CA LYS A 279 -6.64 -6.45 -29.55
C LYS A 279 -7.99 -6.52 -30.27
N ARG A 280 -8.52 -5.39 -30.75
CA ARG A 280 -9.57 -5.47 -31.77
C ARG A 280 -8.99 -6.21 -32.96
N VAL A 281 -9.63 -7.31 -33.37
CA VAL A 281 -9.52 -7.78 -34.74
C VAL A 281 -10.20 -6.68 -35.54
N SER A 282 -9.44 -5.90 -36.29
CA SER A 282 -10.01 -4.96 -37.26
C SER A 282 -11.05 -5.75 -38.05
N ASP A 283 -12.31 -5.31 -38.02
CA ASP A 283 -13.42 -5.94 -38.72
C ASP A 283 -12.95 -6.32 -40.13
N GLN A 284 -12.70 -7.61 -40.36
CA GLN A 284 -12.71 -8.15 -41.71
C GLN A 284 -14.16 -8.01 -42.14
N TYR A 285 -14.46 -6.86 -42.75
CA TYR A 285 -15.66 -6.63 -43.53
C TYR A 285 -15.64 -7.72 -44.59
N HIS A 286 -16.31 -8.85 -44.32
CA HIS A 286 -16.64 -9.79 -45.36
C HIS A 286 -17.71 -9.10 -46.20
N PRO A 287 -17.42 -8.67 -47.45
CA PRO A 287 -18.47 -8.18 -48.30
C PRO A 287 -19.47 -9.31 -48.48
N ILE A 288 -20.73 -9.03 -48.15
CA ILE A 288 -21.85 -9.91 -48.46
C ILE A 288 -21.85 -10.06 -49.99
N ARG A 289 -21.69 -11.29 -50.47
CA ARG A 289 -21.74 -11.63 -51.89
C ARG A 289 -23.14 -12.07 -52.27
#